data_AF-A0A371PAF9-F1
#
_entry.id   AF-A0A371PAF9-F1
#
_cell.length_a   1.000
_cell.length_b   1.000
_cell.length_c   1.000
_cell.angle_alpha   90.00
_cell.angle_beta   90.00
_cell.angle_gamma   90.00
#
_symmetry.space_group_name_H-M   'P 1'
#
loop_
_entity.id
_entity.type
_entity.pdbx_description
1 polymer ?
#
loop_
_entity_poly.entity_id
_entity_poly.type
_entity_poly.pdbx_seq_one_letter_code
_entity_poly.pdbx_strand_id
1 'polypeptide(L)'
;MGVQVPRALRHSTRTPHDHEQHDHAATRREVRRSPVSDRHELAGTSGKRTSPITFYRQVIAELRKVVWPTRPQVINYFWVVLVFVLVMMAIVAGLDYGFGQLSFKIFA
;
A
#
# COMPACT_ATOMS: atom_id res chain seq x y z
N MET A 1 5.36 24.62 26.04
CA MET A 1 5.55 23.66 27.14
C MET A 1 6.40 22.53 26.58
N GLY A 2 7.73 22.56 26.66
CA GLY A 2 8.51 22.69 27.88
C GLY A 2 8.87 21.29 28.37
N VAL A 3 9.82 20.61 27.70
CA VAL A 3 10.66 19.58 28.33
C VAL A 3 12.08 19.74 27.78
N GLN A 4 12.86 20.55 28.51
CA GLN A 4 14.29 20.36 28.74
C GLN A 4 14.42 19.13 29.68
N VAL A 5 15.50 18.35 29.79
CA VAL A 5 16.92 18.63 29.61
C VAL A 5 17.71 17.31 29.37
N PRO A 6 18.92 17.39 28.80
CA PRO A 6 19.84 16.31 28.48
C PRO A 6 20.82 16.03 29.63
N ARG A 7 21.59 14.93 29.54
CA ARG A 7 22.79 14.69 30.37
C ARG A 7 23.70 13.74 29.60
N ALA A 8 24.59 14.29 28.79
CA ALA A 8 25.97 14.47 29.18
C ALA A 8 26.73 13.15 29.30
N LEU A 9 27.80 13.05 28.51
CA LEU A 9 29.07 12.54 28.99
C LEU A 9 29.11 11.04 29.34
N ARG A 10 29.15 10.18 28.32
CA ARG A 10 30.09 9.04 28.35
C ARG A 10 31.23 9.29 27.37
N HIS A 11 32.11 10.19 27.78
CA HIS A 11 33.53 10.05 27.46
C HIS A 11 33.99 8.71 28.05
N SER A 12 34.39 7.77 27.19
CA SER A 12 35.38 6.75 27.56
C SER A 12 36.61 7.03 26.73
N THR A 13 37.24 8.16 27.01
CA THR A 13 38.63 8.40 26.64
C THR A 13 39.47 7.48 27.52
N ARG A 14 39.95 6.36 26.97
CA ARG A 14 41.04 5.60 27.58
C ARG A 14 42.07 5.26 26.51
N THR A 15 42.97 6.19 26.32
CA THR A 15 44.35 6.01 25.84
C THR A 15 45.23 6.77 26.83
N PRO A 16 46.54 6.52 26.97
CA PRO A 16 47.40 5.41 26.51
C PRO A 16 48.32 4.88 27.65
N HIS A 17 49.29 4.02 27.30
CA HIS A 17 50.54 3.76 28.05
C HIS A 17 50.46 2.85 29.30
N ASP A 18 50.95 1.60 29.19
CA ASP A 18 52.32 1.25 29.61
C ASP A 18 52.61 -0.27 29.59
N HIS A 19 53.83 -0.57 29.14
CA HIS A 19 54.69 -1.73 29.39
C HIS A 19 54.08 -3.12 29.61
N GLU A 20 54.42 -4.07 28.73
CA GLU A 20 55.19 -5.27 29.09
C GLU A 20 55.44 -6.13 27.85
N GLN A 21 56.67 -6.04 27.33
CA GLN A 21 57.26 -7.09 26.50
C GLN A 21 57.50 -8.29 27.41
N HIS A 22 56.78 -9.38 27.17
CA HIS A 22 57.16 -10.69 27.65
C HIS A 22 57.05 -11.72 26.52
N ASP A 23 58.22 -12.12 26.05
CA ASP A 23 58.46 -13.28 25.21
C ASP A 23 57.92 -14.54 25.89
N HIS A 24 56.84 -15.12 25.35
CA HIS A 24 56.55 -16.53 25.56
C HIS A 24 56.01 -17.17 24.28
N ALA A 25 56.86 -18.02 23.71
CA ALA A 25 56.56 -18.95 22.65
C ALA A 25 55.53 -20.00 23.09
N ALA A 26 54.88 -20.55 22.07
CA ALA A 26 54.11 -21.79 22.02
C ALA A 26 52.61 -21.74 22.37
N THR A 27 51.83 -22.00 21.32
CA THR A 27 50.64 -22.85 21.33
C THR A 27 49.43 -22.33 22.10
N ARG A 28 48.58 -21.55 21.40
CA ARG A 28 47.13 -21.70 21.54
C ARG A 28 46.35 -21.13 20.36
N ARG A 29 45.49 -21.98 19.78
CA ARG A 29 44.29 -21.66 18.96
C ARG A 29 44.59 -21.14 17.55
N GLU A 30 44.50 -21.97 16.51
CA GLU A 30 43.23 -22.40 15.92
C GLU A 30 42.21 -21.26 15.81
N VAL A 31 42.32 -20.43 14.76
CA VAL A 31 41.17 -19.89 14.02
C VAL A 31 41.62 -19.65 12.57
N ARG A 32 41.39 -20.67 11.72
CA ARG A 32 40.89 -20.57 10.35
C ARG A 32 41.02 -19.18 9.69
N ARG A 33 42.13 -18.96 8.96
CA ARG A 33 42.20 -17.90 7.94
C ARG A 33 41.24 -18.26 6.81
N SER A 34 40.07 -17.64 6.80
CA SER A 34 39.30 -17.44 5.58
C SER A 34 39.57 -16.01 5.12
N PRO A 35 39.88 -15.76 3.85
CA PRO A 35 40.01 -14.41 3.35
C PRO A 35 38.63 -13.75 3.48
N VAL A 36 38.57 -12.64 4.21
CA VAL A 36 37.43 -11.73 4.18
C VAL A 36 37.31 -11.30 2.72
N SER A 37 36.29 -11.82 2.06
CA SER A 37 35.89 -11.34 0.75
C SER A 37 35.26 -9.97 0.99
N ASP A 38 36.06 -8.93 0.78
CA ASP A 38 35.58 -7.57 0.56
C ASP A 38 34.67 -7.60 -0.67
N ARG A 39 33.40 -7.90 -0.42
CA ARG A 39 32.35 -7.96 -1.43
C ARG A 39 31.28 -6.94 -1.09
N HIS A 40 31.72 -5.75 -0.71
CA HIS A 40 30.90 -4.55 -0.84
C HIS A 40 31.52 -3.70 -1.96
N GLU A 41 30.67 -2.97 -2.68
CA GLU A 41 31.03 -1.90 -3.64
C GLU A 41 31.20 -2.19 -5.14
N LEU A 42 30.50 -3.17 -5.71
CA LEU A 42 30.21 -3.13 -7.17
C LEU A 42 28.75 -3.49 -7.53
N ALA A 43 27.81 -3.33 -6.60
CA ALA A 43 26.38 -3.28 -6.96
C ALA A 43 26.01 -1.84 -7.35
N GLY A 44 26.67 -1.33 -8.38
CA GLY A 44 26.35 -0.08 -9.02
C GLY A 44 24.95 -0.14 -9.63
N THR A 45 24.06 0.73 -9.12
CA THR A 45 23.06 1.47 -9.88
C THR A 45 22.32 0.69 -11.00
N SER A 46 21.65 -0.43 -10.67
CA SER A 46 20.51 -0.79 -11.49
C SER A 46 19.39 0.16 -11.11
N GLY A 47 19.19 1.20 -11.95
CA GLY A 47 18.15 2.20 -11.78
C GLY A 47 16.85 1.50 -11.45
N LYS A 48 16.44 1.61 -10.18
CA LYS A 48 15.23 1.01 -9.66
C LYS A 48 14.08 1.85 -10.20
N ARG A 49 13.79 1.67 -11.50
CA ARG A 49 12.58 2.19 -12.13
C ARG A 49 11.46 1.73 -11.21
N THR A 50 10.76 2.66 -10.57
CA THR A 50 9.62 2.33 -9.72
C THR A 50 8.74 1.41 -10.54
N SER A 51 8.75 0.14 -10.19
CA SER A 51 8.15 -0.89 -11.02
C SER A 51 6.64 -0.61 -11.03
N PRO A 52 5.95 -0.67 -12.18
CA PRO A 52 4.48 -0.58 -12.25
C PRO A 52 3.77 -1.49 -11.24
N ILE A 53 4.44 -2.60 -10.88
CA ILE A 53 4.03 -3.54 -9.84
C ILE A 53 3.87 -2.87 -8.46
N THR A 54 4.75 -1.94 -8.09
CA THR A 54 4.68 -1.22 -6.81
C THR A 54 3.52 -0.22 -6.79
N PHE A 55 3.25 0.45 -7.91
CA PHE A 55 2.10 1.35 -8.06
C PHE A 55 0.77 0.60 -7.96
N TYR A 56 0.64 -0.57 -8.59
CA TYR A 56 -0.57 -1.40 -8.48
C TYR A 56 -0.88 -1.80 -7.03
N ARG A 57 0.16 -2.14 -6.26
CA ARG A 57 0.03 -2.43 -4.81
C ARG A 57 -0.44 -1.21 -4.01
N GLN A 58 0.02 -0.01 -4.37
CA GLN A 58 -0.45 1.24 -3.75
C GLN A 58 -1.92 1.52 -4.11
N VAL A 59 -2.33 1.33 -5.37
CA VAL A 59 -3.72 1.50 -5.80
C VAL A 59 -4.65 0.58 -5.02
N ILE A 60 -4.32 -0.70 -4.84
CA ILE A 60 -5.14 -1.61 -4.02
C ILE A 60 -5.21 -1.17 -2.55
N ALA A 61 -4.09 -0.69 -2.00
CA ALA A 61 -4.04 -0.20 -0.62
C ALA A 61 -4.95 1.04 -0.43
N GLU A 62 -5.02 1.92 -1.44
CA GLU A 62 -5.89 3.10 -1.43
C GLU A 62 -7.36 2.73 -1.72
N LEU A 63 -7.60 1.83 -2.69
CA LEU A 63 -8.94 1.34 -3.03
C LEU A 63 -9.61 0.60 -1.85
N ARG A 64 -8.83 -0.03 -0.96
CA ARG A 64 -9.35 -0.61 0.29
C ARG A 64 -9.88 0.43 1.28
N LYS A 65 -9.52 1.71 1.11
CA LYS A 65 -10.08 2.82 1.90
C LYS A 65 -11.43 3.29 1.35
N VAL A 66 -11.78 2.89 0.13
CA VAL A 66 -13.11 3.13 -0.41
C VAL A 66 -14.08 2.25 0.36
N VAL A 67 -15.06 2.90 0.98
CA VAL A 67 -16.11 2.21 1.74
C VAL A 67 -16.91 1.36 0.76
N TRP A 68 -16.63 0.05 0.74
CA TRP A 68 -17.40 -0.88 -0.06
C TRP A 68 -18.73 -1.14 0.64
N PRO A 69 -19.86 -0.90 -0.04
CA PRO A 69 -21.17 -1.00 0.57
C PRO A 69 -21.47 -2.44 1.01
N THR A 70 -22.18 -2.59 2.12
CA THR A 70 -22.60 -3.91 2.59
C THR A 70 -23.58 -4.55 1.60
N ARG A 71 -23.63 -5.88 1.52
CA ARG A 71 -24.58 -6.61 0.67
C ARG A 71 -26.03 -6.08 0.75
N PRO A 72 -26.62 -5.82 1.95
CA PRO A 72 -27.96 -5.25 2.03
C PRO A 72 -28.06 -3.81 1.49
N GLN A 73 -27.03 -2.98 1.59
CA GLN A 73 -27.05 -1.64 0.96
C GLN A 73 -27.14 -1.75 -0.56
N VAL A 74 -26.34 -2.62 -1.16
CA VAL A 74 -26.37 -2.87 -2.62
C VAL A 74 -27.77 -3.31 -3.05
N ILE A 75 -28.37 -4.25 -2.31
CA ILE A 75 -29.71 -4.76 -2.61
C ILE A 75 -30.78 -3.66 -2.45
N ASN A 76 -30.72 -2.85 -1.39
CA ASN A 76 -31.67 -1.74 -1.22
C ASN A 76 -31.56 -0.71 -2.36
N TYR A 77 -30.35 -0.29 -2.72
CA TYR A 77 -30.16 0.65 -3.82
C TYR A 77 -30.59 0.06 -5.16
N PHE A 78 -30.36 -1.24 -5.37
CA PHE A 78 -30.87 -1.96 -6.53
C PHE A 78 -32.40 -1.91 -6.60
N TRP A 79 -33.10 -2.17 -5.50
CA TRP A 79 -34.57 -2.11 -5.46
C TRP A 79 -35.13 -0.72 -5.73
N VAL A 80 -34.51 0.33 -5.19
CA VAL A 80 -34.93 1.71 -5.45
C VAL A 80 -34.88 2.02 -6.95
N VAL A 81 -33.78 1.67 -7.61
CA VAL A 81 -33.63 1.88 -9.06
C VAL A 81 -34.59 1.00 -9.86
N LEU A 82 -34.78 -0.26 -9.46
CA LEU A 82 -35.68 -1.18 -10.13
C LEU A 82 -37.13 -0.67 -10.12
N VAL A 83 -37.63 -0.25 -8.96
CA VAL A 83 -38.97 0.32 -8.84
C VAL A 83 -39.10 1.60 -9.66
N PHE A 84 -38.10 2.48 -9.61
CA PHE A 84 -38.10 3.71 -10.40
C PHE A 84 -38.21 3.46 -11.91
N VAL A 85 -37.41 2.52 -12.43
CA VAL A 85 -37.44 2.13 -13.85
C VAL A 85 -38.79 1.53 -14.24
N LEU A 86 -39.39 0.69 -13.37
CA LEU A 86 -40.72 0.11 -13.62
C LEU A 86 -41.81 1.18 -13.71
N VAL A 87 -41.76 2.22 -12.86
CA VAL A 87 -42.71 3.34 -12.94
C VAL A 87 -42.56 4.10 -14.26
N MET A 88 -41.32 4.38 -14.69
CA MET A 88 -41.08 5.02 -15.98
C MET A 88 -41.59 4.16 -17.14
N MET A 89 -41.33 2.86 -17.12
CA MET A 89 -41.86 1.93 -18.12
C MET A 89 -43.39 1.92 -18.15
N ALA A 90 -44.05 1.94 -16.98
CA ALA A 90 -45.51 1.96 -16.91
C ALA A 90 -46.09 3.26 -17.49
N ILE A 91 -45.49 4.41 -17.19
CA ILE A 91 -45.92 5.70 -17.74
C ILE A 91 -45.73 5.73 -19.25
N VAL A 92 -44.54 5.36 -19.73
CA VAL A 92 -44.22 5.33 -21.17
C VAL A 92 -45.15 4.38 -21.89
N ALA A 93 -45.29 3.13 -21.43
CA ALA A 93 -46.19 2.15 -22.02
C ALA A 93 -47.66 2.61 -22.01
N GLY A 94 -48.11 3.28 -20.93
CA GLY A 94 -49.45 3.84 -20.84
C GLY A 94 -49.69 4.96 -21.86
N LEU A 95 -48.71 5.86 -22.00
CA LEU A 95 -48.74 6.92 -23.01
C LEU A 95 -48.68 6.35 -24.44
N ASP A 96 -47.78 5.40 -24.71
CA ASP A 96 -47.67 4.73 -26.00
C ASP A 96 -48.98 4.04 -26.39
N TYR A 97 -49.62 3.35 -25.44
CA TYR A 97 -50.92 2.72 -25.64
C TYR A 97 -52.02 3.77 -25.90
N GLY A 98 -52.03 4.86 -25.12
CA GLY A 98 -52.98 5.96 -25.27
C GLY A 98 -52.85 6.67 -26.62
N PHE A 99 -51.63 6.99 -27.04
CA PHE A 99 -51.34 7.59 -28.34
C PHE A 99 -51.60 6.62 -29.49
N GLY A 100 -51.37 5.32 -29.30
CA GLY A 100 -51.75 4.29 -30.26
C GLY A 100 -53.26 4.26 -30.53
N GLN A 101 -54.08 4.30 -29.48
CA GLN A 101 -55.54 4.36 -29.61
C GLN A 101 -56.02 5.69 -30.23
N LEU A 102 -55.40 6.80 -29.85
CA LEU A 102 -55.75 8.11 -30.39
C LEU A 102 -55.38 8.24 -31.87
N SER A 103 -54.20 7.78 -32.28
CA SER A 103 -53.77 7.81 -33.67
C SER A 103 -54.65 6.94 -34.55
N PHE A 104 -55.01 5.73 -34.11
CA PHE A 104 -55.95 4.89 -34.85
C PHE A 104 -57.30 5.58 -35.09
N LYS A 105 -57.84 6.27 -34.08
CA LYS A 105 -59.11 7.02 -34.22
C LYS A 105 -59.02 8.26 -35.12
N ILE A 106 -57.85 8.85 -35.29
CA ILE A 106 -57.66 10.05 -36.12
C ILE A 106 -57.43 9.67 -37.60
N PHE A 107 -56.77 8.54 -37.85
CA PHE A 107 -56.35 8.15 -39.20
C PHE A 107 -57.17 7.02 -39.83
N ALA A 108 -58.07 6.36 -39.08
CA ALA A 108 -59.01 5.36 -39.58
C ALA A 108 -60.44 5.92 -39.58
#